data_AF-A0A972SC67-F1
#
_entry.id   AF-A0A972SC67-F1
#
_cell.length_a   1.000
_cell.length_b   1.000
_cell.length_c   1.000
_cell.angle_alpha   90.00
_cell.angle_beta   90.00
_cell.angle_gamma   90.00
#
_symmetry.space_group_name_H-M   'P 1'
#
loop_
_entity.id
_entity.type
_entity.pdbx_description
1 polymer ?
#
loop_
_entity_poly.entity_id
_entity_poly.type
_entity_poly.pdbx_seq_one_letter_code
_entity_poly.pdbx_strand_id
1 'polypeptide(L)' 'MRVLIASIQVPFIHGGSELMTNGLRDALLRKGFEAEIVYMPFKFFPESEVERAMRNYLSYDFNSFNGY' A
#
# COMPACT_ATOMS: atom_id res chain seq x y z
N MET A 1 -4.80 -15.31 -10.81
CA MET A 1 -3.96 -15.06 -9.62
C MET A 1 -4.28 -13.67 -9.12
N ARG A 2 -4.49 -13.51 -7.81
CA ARG A 2 -4.80 -12.24 -7.17
C ARG A 2 -3.54 -11.64 -6.56
N VAL A 3 -3.33 -10.35 -6.78
CA VAL A 3 -2.17 -9.60 -6.30
C VAL A 3 -2.64 -8.41 -5.48
N LEU A 4 -2.15 -8.31 -4.25
CA LEU A 4 -2.36 -7.15 -3.41
C LEU A 4 -1.07 -6.32 -3.40
N ILE A 5 -1.16 -5.05 -3.77
CA ILE A 5 -0.04 -4.12 -3.73
C ILE A 5 -0.18 -3.30 -2.45
N ALA A 6 0.66 -3.58 -1.44
CA ALA A 6 0.71 -2.80 -0.22
C ALA A 6 1.50 -1.50 -0.45
N SER A 7 0.89 -0.36 -0.20
CA SER A 7 1.49 0.96 -0.32
C SER A 7 1.16 1.83 0.91
N ILE A 8 1.90 2.92 1.07
CA ILE A 8 1.60 3.98 2.03
C ILE A 8 0.91 5.15 1.33
N GLN A 9 0.17 5.98 2.07
CA GLN A 9 -0.29 7.28 1.61
C GLN A 9 -0.21 8.33 2.73
N VAL A 10 0.34 9.50 2.41
CA VAL A 10 0.32 10.67 3.31
C VAL A 10 -0.86 11.55 2.92
N PRO A 11 -1.81 11.85 3.83
CA PRO A 11 -3.01 12.62 3.51
C PRO A 11 -2.71 13.90 2.73
N PHE A 12 -3.50 14.16 1.68
CA PHE A 12 -3.39 15.32 0.78
C PHE A 12 -2.08 15.44 -0.03
N ILE A 13 -1.22 14.42 0.01
CA ILE A 13 -0.03 14.34 -0.86
C ILE A 13 -0.33 13.37 -2.01
N HIS A 14 0.06 13.79 -3.21
CA HIS A 14 0.05 12.96 -4.41
C HIS A 14 1.34 13.20 -5.19
N GLY A 15 2.07 12.15 -5.53
CA GLY A 15 3.32 12.28 -6.25
C GLY A 15 3.85 10.96 -6.81
N GLY A 16 5.19 10.89 -6.92
CA GLY A 16 5.86 9.79 -7.61
C GLY A 16 5.56 8.41 -7.03
N SER A 17 5.34 8.30 -5.73
CA SER A 17 4.98 7.03 -5.08
C SER A 17 3.63 6.52 -5.58
N GLU A 18 2.57 7.35 -5.53
CA GLU A 18 1.24 6.98 -5.99
C GLU A 18 1.22 6.70 -7.50
N LEU A 19 1.95 7.48 -8.30
CA LEU A 19 2.07 7.25 -9.74
C LEU A 19 2.74 5.90 -10.04
N MET A 20 3.80 5.55 -9.32
CA MET A 20 4.48 4.26 -9.45
C MET A 20 3.55 3.09 -9.10
N THR A 21 2.87 3.17 -7.94
CA THR A 21 1.96 2.12 -7.46
C THR A 21 0.78 1.92 -8.41
N ASN A 22 0.17 3.01 -8.89
CA ASN A 22 -0.91 2.95 -9.89
C ASN A 22 -0.40 2.36 -11.22
N GLY A 23 0.78 2.77 -11.69
CA GLY A 23 1.38 2.23 -12.91
C GLY A 23 1.64 0.72 -12.83
N LEU A 24 2.12 0.23 -11.69
CA LEU A 24 2.30 -1.20 -11.43
C LEU A 24 0.96 -1.95 -11.47
N ARG A 25 -0.06 -1.46 -10.75
CA ARG A 25 -1.41 -2.05 -10.78
C ARG A 25 -1.92 -2.16 -12.21
N ASP A 26 -1.86 -1.06 -12.97
CA ASP A 26 -2.39 -1.03 -14.33
C ASP A 26 -1.61 -1.97 -15.26
N ALA A 27 -0.29 -2.13 -15.06
CA ALA A 27 0.51 -3.11 -15.79
C ALA A 27 0.12 -4.55 -15.47
N LEU A 28 -0.18 -4.87 -14.20
CA LEU A 28 -0.67 -6.19 -13.81
C LEU A 28 -2.05 -6.49 -14.40
N LEU A 29 -2.97 -5.52 -14.32
CA LEU A 29 -4.31 -5.65 -14.92
C LEU A 29 -4.23 -5.91 -16.43
N ARG A 30 -3.37 -5.17 -17.16
CA ARG A 30 -3.14 -5.39 -18.60
C ARG A 30 -2.56 -6.77 -18.93
N LYS A 31 -1.94 -7.45 -17.97
CA LYS A 31 -1.41 -8.81 -18.12
C LYS A 31 -2.42 -9.90 -17.70
N GLY A 32 -3.63 -9.52 -17.32
CA GLY A 32 -4.71 -10.45 -16.94
C GLY A 32 -4.67 -10.90 -15.47
N PHE A 33 -3.93 -10.20 -14.60
CA PHE A 33 -4.00 -10.41 -13.15
C PHE A 33 -5.17 -9.64 -12.55
N GLU A 34 -5.72 -10.14 -11.45
CA GLU A 34 -6.57 -9.36 -10.55
C GLU A 34 -5.65 -8.63 -9.58
N ALA A 35 -5.60 -7.29 -9.63
CA ALA A 35 -4.67 -6.50 -8.83
C ALA A 35 -5.36 -5.32 -8.15
N GLU A 36 -5.20 -5.20 -6.84
CA GLU A 36 -5.71 -4.10 -6.03
C GLU A 36 -4.60 -3.46 -5.19
N ILE A 37 -4.76 -2.17 -4.87
CA ILE A 37 -3.82 -1.42 -4.04
C ILE A 37 -4.46 -1.22 -2.68
N VAL A 38 -3.75 -1.57 -1.62
CA VAL A 38 -4.09 -1.21 -0.25
C VAL A 38 -3.16 -0.11 0.20
N TYR A 39 -3.73 1.07 0.47
CA TYR A 39 -3.02 2.19 1.05
C TYR A 39 -3.22 2.18 2.56
N MET A 40 -2.14 2.11 3.34
CA MET A 40 -2.25 2.43 4.76
C MET A 40 -1.81 3.88 5.02
N PRO A 41 -2.39 4.50 6.05
CA PRO A 41 -1.98 5.82 6.50
C PRO A 41 -0.50 5.83 6.88
N PHE A 42 0.22 6.85 6.42
CA PHE A 42 1.63 7.04 6.76
C PHE A 42 1.93 8.48 7.17
N LYS A 43 2.84 8.61 8.12
CA LYS A 43 3.38 9.88 8.59
C LYS A 43 4.88 9.70 8.77
N PHE A 44 5.66 10.49 8.02
CA PHE A 44 7.12 10.36 7.98
C PHE A 44 7.84 11.04 9.17
N PHE A 45 7.12 11.80 9.99
CA PHE A 45 7.67 12.48 11.16
C PHE A 45 6.61 12.64 12.28
N PRO A 46 6.98 12.51 13.57
CA PRO A 46 8.30 12.10 14.08
C PRO A 46 8.65 10.64 13.77
N GLU A 47 9.91 10.25 14.01
CA GLU A 47 10.43 8.89 13.77
C GLU A 47 9.56 7.81 14.43
N SER A 48 9.01 8.10 15.61
CA SER A 48 8.09 7.20 16.32
C SER A 48 6.83 6.84 15.53
N GLU A 49 6.36 7.72 14.63
CA GLU A 49 5.22 7.44 13.75
C GLU A 49 5.60 6.48 12.62
N VAL A 50 6.84 6.56 12.13
CA VAL A 50 7.39 5.61 11.14
C VAL A 50 7.51 4.23 11.78
N GLU A 51 8.06 4.15 12.99
CA GLU A 51 8.14 2.88 13.72
C GLU A 51 6.76 2.29 14.02
N ARG A 52 5.78 3.13 14.39
CA ARG A 52 4.39 2.70 14.58
C ARG A 52 3.81 2.12 13.30
N ALA A 53 4.05 2.77 12.16
CA ALA A 53 3.62 2.25 10.86
C ALA A 53 4.27 0.89 10.58
N MET A 54 5.58 0.74 10.78
CA MET A 54 6.27 -0.55 10.58
C MET A 54 5.68 -1.67 11.43
N ARG A 55 5.42 -1.41 12.73
CA ARG A 55 4.79 -2.40 13.63
C ARG A 55 3.38 -2.78 13.17
N ASN A 56 2.57 -1.80 12.76
CA ASN A 56 1.23 -2.07 12.25
C ASN A 56 1.30 -2.93 10.98
N TYR A 57 2.19 -2.61 10.04
CA TYR A 57 2.35 -3.36 8.80
C TYR A 57 2.74 -4.82 9.02
N LEU A 58 3.64 -5.08 9.97
CA LEU A 58 4.05 -6.43 10.36
C LEU A 58 2.93 -7.24 11.01
N SER A 59 1.91 -6.59 11.56
CA SER A 59 0.78 -7.26 12.22
C SER A 59 -0.30 -7.74 11.25
N TYR A 60 -0.30 -7.28 10.00
CA TYR A 60 -1.31 -7.68 9.02
C TYR A 60 -0.95 -9.00 8.32
N ASP A 61 -1.94 -9.87 8.19
CA ASP A 61 -1.88 -11.00 7.26
C ASP A 61 -2.44 -10.57 5.90
N PHE A 62 -1.56 -10.43 4.91
CA PHE A 62 -1.95 -10.06 3.55
C PHE A 62 -2.59 -11.20 2.75
N ASN A 63 -2.52 -12.45 3.22
CA ASN A 63 -3.24 -13.58 2.61
C ASN A 63 -4.72 -13.61 3.01
N SER A 64 -5.03 -13.05 4.18
CA SER A 64 -6.38 -12.99 4.76
C SER A 64 -6.80 -11.54 5.03
N PHE A 65 -6.42 -10.62 4.15
CA PHE A 65 -6.59 -9.19 4.39
C PHE A 65 -8.06 -8.78 4.33
N ASN A 66 -8.67 -8.59 5.49
CA ASN A 66 -10.08 -8.28 5.67
C ASN A 66 -10.35 -6.82 6.05
N GLY A 67 -9.31 -6.01 6.33
CA GLY A 67 -9.44 -4.57 6.58
C GLY A 67 -10.18 -4.19 7.88
N TYR A 68 -10.47 -5.17 8.75
CA TYR A 68 -11.17 -5.04 10.03
C TYR A 68 -10.38 -5.69 11.16
#